data_AF-D1QMD2-F1
#
_entry.id   AF-D1QMD2-F1
#
_cell.length_a   1.000
_cell.length_b   1.000
_cell.length_c   1.000
_cell.angle_alpha   90.00
_cell.angle_beta   90.00
_cell.angle_gamma   90.00
#
_symmetry.space_group_name_H-M   'P 1'
#
loop_
_entity.id
_entity.type
_entity.pdbx_description
1 polymer ?
#
loop_
_entity_poly.entity_id
_entity_poly.type
_entity_poly.pdbx_seq_one_letter_code
_entity_poly.pdbx_strand_id
1 'polypeptide(L)' 'MELYDETAESMLSQLAEFMTEGLVNIVGGCCGTTDEFVRCCAEQVKGKRPHQPMKRPNGL' A
#
# COMPACT_ATOMS: atom_id res chain seq x y z
N MET A 1 -18.55 -11.94 -14.11
CA MET A 1 -17.19 -11.76 -13.56
C MET A 1 -17.35 -10.87 -12.34
N GLU A 2 -17.73 -11.45 -11.21
CA GLU A 2 -17.87 -10.75 -9.93
C GLU A 2 -17.35 -11.72 -8.87
N LEU A 3 -16.02 -11.84 -8.77
CA LEU A 3 -15.37 -12.68 -7.75
C LEU A 3 -15.03 -11.87 -6.48
N TYR A 4 -15.09 -10.54 -6.56
CA TYR A 4 -14.73 -9.62 -5.48
C TYR A 4 -15.67 -8.41 -5.49
N ASP A 5 -16.17 -8.04 -4.31
CA ASP A 5 -17.03 -6.86 -4.08
C ASP A 5 -16.23 -5.58 -3.82
N GLU A 6 -14.91 -5.70 -3.59
CA GLU A 6 -14.01 -4.57 -3.36
C GLU A 6 -13.66 -3.84 -4.67
N THR A 7 -13.75 -2.51 -4.64
CA THR A 7 -13.36 -1.64 -5.74
C THR A 7 -11.94 -1.09 -5.54
N ALA A 8 -11.28 -0.73 -6.65
CA ALA A 8 -9.97 -0.07 -6.60
C ALA A 8 -10.00 1.19 -5.73
N GLU A 9 -11.06 1.99 -5.84
CA GLU A 9 -11.24 3.21 -5.04
C GLU A 9 -11.29 2.92 -3.54
N SER A 10 -12.11 1.95 -3.12
CA SER A 10 -12.25 1.57 -1.71
C SER A 10 -10.91 1.12 -1.13
N MET A 11 -10.19 0.25 -1.85
CA MET A 11 -8.91 -0.29 -1.38
C MET A 11 -7.80 0.77 -1.39
N LEU A 12 -7.76 1.66 -2.39
CA LEU A 12 -6.81 2.78 -2.45
C LEU A 12 -7.00 3.75 -1.29
N SER A 13 -8.25 4.04 -0.91
CA SER A 13 -8.56 4.92 0.22
C SER A 13 -7.98 4.37 1.53
N GLN A 14 -8.11 3.07 1.75
CA GLN A 14 -7.57 2.42 2.94
C GLN A 14 -6.03 2.45 2.93
N LEU A 15 -5.41 2.11 1.79
CA LEU A 15 -3.95 2.10 1.64
C LEU A 15 -3.32 3.49 1.76
N ALA A 16 -4.05 4.56 1.41
CA ALA A 16 -3.55 5.93 1.45
C ALA A 16 -3.04 6.33 2.83
N GLU A 17 -3.71 5.91 3.90
CA GLU A 17 -3.34 6.16 5.29
C GLU A 17 -2.01 5.45 5.62
N PHE A 18 -1.93 4.13 5.39
CA PHE A 18 -0.72 3.34 5.63
C PHE A 18 0.51 3.90 4.90
N MET A 19 0.33 4.34 3.64
CA MET A 19 1.38 4.95 2.86
C MET A 19 1.81 6.29 3.44
N THR A 20 0.86 7.12 3.89
CA THR A 20 1.12 8.47 4.41
C THR A 20 1.79 8.44 5.77
N GLU A 21 1.38 7.51 6.63
CA GLU A 21 1.98 7.31 7.95
C GLU A 21 3.33 6.58 7.90
N GLY A 22 3.75 6.09 6.73
CA GLY A 22 5.00 5.37 6.58
C GLY A 22 4.97 4.03 7.33
N LEU A 23 3.82 3.34 7.30
CA LEU A 23 3.63 2.02 7.93
C LEU A 23 3.99 0.86 7.00
N VAL A 24 4.19 1.12 5.71
CA VAL A 24 4.46 0.10 4.69
C VAL A 24 5.73 0.41 3.91
N ASN A 25 6.33 -0.63 3.35
CA ASN A 25 7.48 -0.53 2.44
C ASN A 25 7.13 -0.95 1.01
N ILE A 26 6.12 -1.81 0.84
CA ILE A 26 5.71 -2.39 -0.44
C ILE A 26 4.18 -2.36 -0.48
N VAL A 27 3.63 -1.87 -1.58
CA VAL A 27 2.19 -1.87 -1.86
C VAL A 27 2.00 -2.44 -3.26
N GLY A 28 0.99 -3.29 -3.42
CA GLY A 28 0.67 -3.97 -4.66
C GLY A 28 -0.72 -4.58 -4.61
N GLY A 29 -1.02 -5.45 -5.57
CA GLY A 29 -2.28 -6.16 -5.67
C GLY A 29 -2.11 -7.64 -5.90
N CYS A 30 -3.22 -8.37 -5.80
CA CYS A 30 -3.30 -9.81 -6.03
C CYS A 30 -4.48 -10.08 -6.98
N CYS A 31 -5.22 -11.17 -6.76
CA CYS A 31 -6.41 -11.49 -7.53
C CYS A 31 -7.45 -10.34 -7.48
N GLY A 32 -8.04 -10.04 -8.64
CA GLY A 32 -9.07 -8.99 -8.74
C GLY A 32 -8.51 -7.56 -8.84
N THR A 33 -7.21 -7.34 -8.65
CA THR A 33 -6.61 -6.02 -8.86
C THR A 33 -6.50 -5.69 -10.35
N THR A 34 -6.68 -4.43 -10.72
CA THR A 34 -6.59 -3.92 -12.10
C THR A 34 -5.33 -3.08 -12.33
N ASP A 35 -4.94 -2.88 -13.59
CA ASP A 35 -3.81 -2.00 -13.96
C ASP A 35 -4.03 -0.56 -13.47
N GLU A 36 -5.28 -0.10 -13.46
CA GLU A 36 -5.66 1.21 -12.92
C GLU A 36 -5.30 1.34 -11.44
N PHE A 37 -5.59 0.31 -10.64
CA PHE A 37 -5.23 0.29 -9.22
C PHE A 37 -3.70 0.41 -9.04
N VAL A 38 -2.92 -0.36 -9.80
CA VAL A 38 -1.45 -0.33 -9.71
C VAL A 38 -0.90 1.04 -10.07
N ARG A 39 -1.43 1.68 -11.13
CA ARG A 39 -1.06 3.04 -11.53
C ARG A 39 -1.37 4.06 -10.43
N CYS A 40 -2.56 3.98 -9.84
CA CYS A 40 -2.95 4.86 -8.74
C CYS A 40 -2.06 4.68 -7.50
N CYS A 41 -1.73 3.45 -7.12
CA CYS A 41 -0.76 3.16 -6.06
C CYS A 41 0.60 3.79 -6.38
N ALA A 42 1.10 3.62 -7.60
CA ALA A 42 2.40 4.16 -8.04
C ALA A 42 2.46 5.69 -7.96
N GLU A 43 1.39 6.39 -8.34
CA GLU A 43 1.29 7.84 -8.18
C GLU A 43 1.23 8.25 -6.71
N GLN A 44 0.44 7.55 -5.89
CA GLN A 44 0.28 7.88 -4.47
C GLN A 44 1.54 7.67 -3.64
N VAL A 45 2.41 6.71 -3.99
CA VAL A 45 3.67 6.49 -3.24
C VAL A 45 4.75 7.53 -3.57
N LYS A 46 4.60 8.34 -4.63
CA LYS A 46 5.63 9.31 -5.01
C LYS A 46 5.89 10.31 -3.89
N GLY A 47 7.15 10.43 -3.49
CA GLY A 47 7.59 11.34 -2.43
C GLY A 47 7.32 10.86 -1.00
N LYS A 48 6.63 9.71 -0.81
CA LYS A 48 6.43 9.12 0.51
C LYS A 48 7.68 8.38 0.98
N ARG A 49 7.88 8.30 2.31
CA ARG A 49 9.03 7.62 2.90
C ARG A 49 8.64 6.19 3.28
N PRO A 50 9.49 5.18 3.01
CA PRO A 50 9.25 3.81 3.47
C PRO A 50 9.28 3.73 5.01
N HIS A 51 8.56 2.77 5.56
CA HIS A 51 8.64 2.44 6.99
C HIS A 51 10.09 2.19 7.44
N GLN A 52 10.45 2.73 8.61
CA GLN A 52 11.74 2.52 9.26
C GLN A 52 11.58 1.69 10.52
N PRO A 53 12.07 0.43 10.53
CA PRO A 53 12.01 -0.40 11.73
C PRO A 53 12.91 0.17 12.83
N MET A 54 12.47 0.01 14.08
CA MET A 54 13.30 0.35 15.24
C MET A 54 14.60 -0.47 15.23
N LYS A 55 15.70 0.15 15.65
CA LYS A 55 16.98 -0.56 15.81
C LYS A 55 16.79 -1.69 16.80
N ARG A 56 17.33 -2.87 16.47
CA ARG A 56 17.40 -3.97 17.42
C ARG A 56 18.15 -3.50 18.67
N PRO A 57 17.65 -3.77 19.90
CA PRO A 57 18.40 -3.51 21.11
C PRO A 57 19.72 -4.28 21.08
N ASN A 58 20.82 -3.66 21.50
CA ASN A 58 22.08 -4.38 21.63
C ASN A 58 21.98 -5.39 22.79
N GLY A 59 22.30 -6.66 22.54
CA GLY A 59 22.48 -7.69 23.59
C GLY A 59 21.31 -8.65 23.82
N LEU A 60 20.34 -8.74 22.91
CA LEU A 60 19.41 -9.87 22.79
C LEU A 60 19.77 -10.74 21.58
#